data_AF-A0A437UBP5-F1
#
_entry.id   AF-A0A437UBP5-F1
#
_cell.length_a   1.000
_cell.length_b   1.000
_cell.length_c   1.000
_cell.angle_alpha   90.00
_cell.angle_beta   90.00
_cell.angle_gamma   90.00
#
_symmetry.space_group_name_H-M   'P 1'
#
loop_
_entity.id
_entity.type
_entity.pdbx_description
1 polymer ?
#
loop_
_entity_poly.entity_id
_entity_poly.type
_entity_poly.pdbx_seq_one_letter_code
_entity_poly.pdbx_strand_id
1 'polypeptide(L)'
;MKLLKLLLILLLIPLNLYPRESKGCLSMAQKCVVEGQKVVQYYLSQDPIGLAGNNPTLYGYVADNNTMFDPFGLMPNWNYKNMPKIEGYQNHHVIPRSKASHPAIKAAGFDVDKPSNLIYLPKEQGTHPTRSLHNGWNKQHADYNLMIHDKLDKIYEKGMNKGWSQQQFHDEVSKLSKNTRKGLREGKIKCH
;
A
#
# COMPACT_ATOMS: atom_id res chain seq x y z
N MET A 1 -43.08 17.68 -26.77
CA MET A 1 -42.38 16.38 -26.63
C MET A 1 -41.07 16.45 -27.40
N LYS A 2 -39.92 16.62 -26.72
CA LYS A 2 -38.60 16.53 -27.36
C LYS A 2 -37.93 15.25 -26.87
N LEU A 3 -37.71 14.31 -27.80
CA LEU A 3 -36.94 13.09 -27.58
C LEU A 3 -35.51 13.45 -27.19
N LEU A 4 -35.06 13.00 -26.02
CA LEU A 4 -33.67 13.04 -25.61
C LEU A 4 -32.96 11.82 -26.22
N LYS A 5 -32.19 12.02 -27.29
CA LYS A 5 -31.27 11.00 -27.82
C LYS A 5 -30.11 10.85 -26.84
N LEU A 6 -30.03 9.69 -26.20
CA LEU A 6 -28.90 9.26 -25.38
C LEU A 6 -27.71 9.00 -26.31
N LEU A 7 -26.76 9.95 -26.35
CA LEU A 7 -25.51 9.80 -27.09
C LEU A 7 -24.56 8.94 -26.23
N LEU A 8 -24.42 7.66 -26.57
CA LEU A 8 -23.45 6.75 -25.97
C LEU A 8 -22.05 7.15 -26.47
N ILE A 9 -21.34 7.97 -25.71
CA ILE A 9 -19.95 8.35 -26.01
C ILE A 9 -19.06 7.15 -25.65
N LEU A 10 -18.77 6.29 -26.63
CA LEU A 10 -17.65 5.37 -26.58
C LEU A 10 -16.36 6.21 -26.68
N LEU A 11 -15.76 6.56 -25.53
CA LEU A 11 -14.40 7.07 -25.48
C LEU A 11 -13.45 5.92 -25.81
N LEU A 12 -13.08 5.81 -27.09
CA LEU A 12 -11.91 5.07 -27.55
C LEU A 12 -10.67 5.77 -26.99
N ILE A 13 -10.21 5.33 -25.82
CA ILE A 13 -8.87 5.68 -25.34
C ILE A 13 -7.88 5.00 -26.29
N PRO A 14 -6.97 5.74 -26.94
CA PRO A 14 -5.98 5.13 -27.81
C PRO A 14 -5.10 4.18 -27.00
N LEU A 15 -5.12 2.89 -27.35
CA LEU A 15 -4.10 1.92 -26.99
C LEU A 15 -2.78 2.34 -27.63
N ASN A 16 -2.08 3.29 -27.03
CA ASN A 16 -0.70 3.57 -27.39
C ASN A 16 0.00 4.21 -26.20
N LEU A 17 0.54 3.36 -25.33
CA LEU A 17 1.69 3.62 -24.44
C LEU A 17 2.07 2.31 -23.75
N TYR A 18 2.45 1.30 -24.54
CA TYR A 18 3.37 0.27 -24.06
C TYR A 18 4.44 0.12 -25.13
N PRO A 19 5.70 0.52 -24.87
CA PRO A 19 6.77 0.27 -25.82
C PRO A 19 6.93 -1.24 -25.98
N ARG A 20 6.92 -1.66 -27.24
CA ARG A 20 7.26 -3.01 -27.68
C ARG A 20 8.76 -3.22 -27.45
N GLU A 21 9.09 -4.40 -26.94
CA GLU A 21 10.42 -5.02 -26.87
C GLU A 21 11.32 -4.69 -25.65
N SER A 22 11.36 -5.62 -24.71
CA SER A 22 12.63 -6.26 -24.32
C SER A 22 12.37 -7.65 -23.74
N LYS A 23 13.35 -8.53 -23.92
CA LYS A 23 13.28 -9.98 -23.80
C LYS A 23 12.98 -10.43 -22.36
N GLY A 24 12.03 -11.36 -22.19
CA GLY A 24 11.99 -12.28 -21.05
C GLY A 24 11.41 -11.79 -19.73
N CYS A 25 10.49 -10.82 -19.71
CA CYS A 25 9.79 -10.46 -18.47
C CYS A 25 8.59 -11.39 -18.25
N LEU A 26 8.71 -12.33 -17.30
CA LEU A 26 7.60 -13.16 -16.76
C LEU A 26 6.64 -12.29 -15.93
N SER A 27 6.11 -11.20 -16.49
CA SER A 27 5.10 -10.39 -15.81
C SER A 27 3.71 -10.80 -16.30
N MET A 28 2.86 -11.26 -15.40
CA MET A 28 1.47 -11.58 -15.69
C MET A 28 0.72 -10.32 -16.13
N ALA A 29 -0.01 -10.41 -17.24
CA ALA A 29 -0.79 -9.29 -17.75
C ALA A 29 -2.00 -9.02 -16.84
N GLN A 30 -2.35 -7.74 -16.64
CA GLN A 30 -3.38 -7.30 -15.67
C GLN A 30 -4.52 -6.57 -16.37
N LYS A 31 -5.73 -6.65 -15.81
CA LYS A 31 -6.91 -5.88 -16.26
C LYS A 31 -7.57 -5.18 -15.07
N CYS A 32 -7.93 -3.92 -15.29
CA CYS A 32 -8.78 -3.15 -14.39
C CYS A 32 -10.26 -3.34 -14.76
N VAL A 33 -11.10 -3.65 -13.78
CA VAL A 33 -12.56 -3.72 -13.90
C VAL A 33 -13.17 -2.80 -12.85
N VAL A 34 -14.21 -2.06 -13.22
CA VAL A 34 -14.98 -1.23 -12.29
C VAL A 34 -16.19 -2.04 -11.84
N GLU A 35 -16.21 -2.42 -10.57
CA GLU A 35 -17.35 -3.08 -9.92
C GLU A 35 -18.01 -2.07 -8.97
N GLY A 36 -19.10 -1.45 -9.43
CA GLY A 36 -19.75 -0.35 -8.72
C GLY A 36 -18.84 0.88 -8.61
N GLN A 37 -18.53 1.33 -7.39
CA GLN A 37 -17.60 2.45 -7.14
C GLN A 37 -16.15 2.01 -6.89
N LYS A 38 -15.83 0.72 -7.04
CA LYS A 38 -14.51 0.17 -6.73
C LYS A 38 -13.78 -0.23 -8.01
N VAL A 39 -12.54 0.22 -8.16
CA VAL A 39 -11.61 -0.29 -9.18
C VAL A 39 -10.96 -1.56 -8.64
N VAL A 40 -11.24 -2.68 -9.29
CA VAL A 40 -10.65 -3.99 -8.98
C VAL A 40 -9.68 -4.37 -10.09
N GLN A 41 -8.57 -5.02 -9.73
CA GLN A 41 -7.56 -5.50 -10.66
C GLN A 41 -7.48 -7.00 -10.58
N TYR A 42 -7.32 -7.62 -11.74
CA TYR A 42 -7.19 -9.07 -11.89
C TYR A 42 -6.04 -9.37 -12.85
N TYR A 43 -5.41 -10.53 -12.68
CA TYR A 43 -4.59 -11.09 -13.75
C TYR A 43 -5.48 -11.56 -14.90
N LEU A 44 -4.99 -11.41 -16.13
CA LEU A 44 -5.65 -11.85 -17.36
C LEU A 44 -5.55 -13.36 -17.57
N SER A 45 -4.54 -14.01 -16.99
CA SER A 45 -4.32 -15.46 -16.98
C SER A 45 -4.25 -15.97 -15.54
N GLN A 46 -4.51 -17.26 -15.36
CA GLN A 46 -4.40 -17.91 -14.03
C GLN A 46 -2.98 -17.75 -13.48
N ASP A 47 -2.88 -17.44 -12.18
CA ASP A 47 -1.60 -17.38 -11.48
C ASP A 47 -0.86 -18.73 -11.64
N PRO A 48 0.36 -18.74 -12.21
CA PRO A 48 1.13 -19.98 -12.43
C PRO A 48 1.43 -20.76 -11.14
N ILE A 49 1.40 -20.12 -9.97
CA ILE A 49 1.55 -20.78 -8.66
C ILE A 49 0.19 -21.05 -7.97
N GLY A 50 -0.92 -20.79 -8.66
CA GLY A 50 -2.27 -21.02 -8.17
C GLY A 50 -2.55 -20.31 -6.85
N LEU A 51 -3.22 -21.00 -5.92
CA LEU A 51 -3.50 -20.45 -4.59
C LEU A 51 -2.29 -20.43 -3.65
N ALA A 52 -1.12 -20.96 -4.07
CA ALA A 52 0.09 -20.93 -3.26
C ALA A 52 0.64 -19.50 -3.07
N GLY A 53 0.26 -18.57 -3.95
CA GLY A 53 0.55 -17.14 -3.81
C GLY A 53 -0.33 -16.40 -2.80
N ASN A 54 -1.24 -17.11 -2.11
CA ASN A 54 -2.13 -16.53 -1.10
C ASN A 54 -3.00 -15.37 -1.62
N ASN A 55 -3.22 -15.30 -2.93
CA ASN A 55 -4.22 -14.44 -3.55
C ASN A 55 -5.62 -15.05 -3.35
N PRO A 56 -6.66 -14.21 -3.17
CA PRO A 56 -8.00 -14.70 -2.81
C PRO A 56 -8.65 -15.55 -3.91
N THR A 57 -8.19 -15.43 -5.17
CA THR A 57 -8.64 -16.25 -6.30
C THR A 57 -7.47 -16.56 -7.23
N LEU A 58 -7.64 -17.53 -8.14
CA LEU A 58 -6.66 -17.87 -9.19
C LEU A 58 -6.34 -16.73 -10.16
N TYR A 59 -7.15 -15.67 -10.17
CA TYR A 59 -6.96 -14.46 -10.98
C TYR A 59 -6.76 -13.21 -10.13
N GLY A 60 -6.72 -13.37 -8.80
CA GLY A 60 -6.63 -12.26 -7.88
C GLY A 60 -5.30 -11.55 -8.06
N TYR A 61 -5.36 -10.23 -8.24
CA TYR A 61 -4.17 -9.38 -8.12
C TYR A 61 -3.79 -9.22 -6.64
N VAL A 62 -3.02 -8.22 -6.28
CA VAL A 62 -2.67 -7.95 -4.87
C VAL A 62 -3.89 -7.60 -4.01
N ALA A 63 -3.79 -7.83 -2.69
CA ALA A 63 -4.88 -7.57 -1.74
C ALA A 63 -5.32 -6.07 -1.68
N ASP A 64 -4.40 -5.14 -1.91
CA ASP A 64 -4.71 -3.71 -2.00
C ASP A 64 -3.93 -3.05 -3.15
N ASN A 65 -4.63 -2.86 -4.26
CA ASN A 65 -4.10 -2.26 -5.50
C ASN A 65 -3.54 -0.85 -5.31
N ASN A 66 -3.93 -0.16 -4.23
CA ASN A 66 -3.41 1.17 -3.94
C ASN A 66 -2.09 1.13 -3.18
N THR A 67 -1.75 0.01 -2.53
CA THR A 67 -0.60 -0.09 -1.62
C THR A 67 0.39 -1.19 -1.98
N MET A 68 -0.01 -2.13 -2.81
CA MET A 68 0.77 -3.27 -3.26
C MET A 68 0.85 -3.26 -4.79
N PHE A 69 1.96 -3.76 -5.31
CA PHE A 69 2.18 -3.99 -6.73
C PHE A 69 2.87 -5.35 -6.84
N ASP A 70 2.40 -6.23 -7.71
CA ASP A 70 3.01 -7.53 -7.95
C ASP A 70 3.75 -7.54 -9.30
N PRO A 71 5.08 -7.30 -9.31
CA PRO A 71 5.86 -7.21 -10.54
C PRO A 71 5.93 -8.53 -11.31
N PHE A 72 5.80 -9.66 -10.62
CA PHE A 72 6.03 -10.98 -11.22
C PHE A 72 4.74 -11.77 -11.42
N GLY A 73 3.65 -11.38 -10.77
CA GLY A 73 2.40 -12.11 -10.89
C GLY A 73 2.41 -13.44 -10.16
N LEU A 74 3.25 -13.56 -9.12
CA LEU A 74 3.56 -14.78 -8.40
C LEU A 74 3.51 -14.51 -6.89
N MET A 75 2.55 -13.70 -6.44
CA MET A 75 2.58 -13.00 -5.15
C MET A 75 3.06 -13.94 -4.02
N PRO A 76 4.33 -13.85 -3.58
CA PRO A 76 4.84 -14.64 -2.47
C PRO A 76 4.20 -14.18 -1.17
N ASN A 77 4.35 -14.97 -0.09
CA ASN A 77 4.15 -14.48 1.28
C ASN A 77 5.19 -13.40 1.61
N TRP A 78 4.97 -12.20 1.06
CA TRP A 78 5.84 -11.05 1.26
C TRP A 78 5.78 -10.57 2.69
N ASN A 79 6.93 -10.12 3.17
CA ASN A 79 7.15 -9.45 4.42
C ASN A 79 8.40 -8.57 4.26
N TYR A 80 8.71 -7.80 5.29
CA TYR A 80 9.87 -6.91 5.28
C TYR A 80 11.21 -7.57 4.86
N LYS A 81 11.39 -8.88 5.09
CA LYS A 81 12.65 -9.59 4.82
C LYS A 81 12.81 -10.06 3.37
N ASN A 82 11.72 -10.34 2.66
CA ASN A 82 11.74 -10.96 1.32
C ASN A 82 11.12 -10.09 0.21
N MET A 83 10.78 -8.84 0.52
CA MET A 83 10.36 -7.88 -0.51
C MET A 83 11.52 -7.54 -1.47
N PRO A 84 11.25 -7.36 -2.77
CA PRO A 84 12.27 -7.09 -3.77
C PRO A 84 12.99 -5.75 -3.51
N LYS A 85 14.27 -5.70 -3.80
CA LYS A 85 15.01 -4.43 -3.77
C LYS A 85 14.76 -3.69 -5.09
N ILE A 86 14.26 -2.46 -4.99
CA ILE A 86 14.04 -1.59 -6.15
C ILE A 86 15.17 -0.55 -6.15
N GLU A 87 15.86 -0.43 -7.28
CA GLU A 87 16.93 0.57 -7.44
C GLU A 87 16.40 1.98 -7.18
N GLY A 88 17.14 2.77 -6.39
CA GLY A 88 16.73 4.12 -5.98
C GLY A 88 15.73 4.19 -4.82
N TYR A 89 15.18 3.06 -4.36
CA TYR A 89 14.20 3.03 -3.27
C TYR A 89 14.65 2.18 -2.07
N GLN A 90 14.05 2.44 -0.91
CA GLN A 90 14.16 1.63 0.30
C GLN A 90 12.78 1.31 0.86
N ASN A 91 12.65 0.12 1.46
CA ASN A 91 11.48 -0.25 2.24
C ASN A 91 11.46 0.52 3.56
N HIS A 92 10.30 1.09 3.88
CA HIS A 92 10.03 1.81 5.12
C HIS A 92 8.73 1.31 5.75
N HIS A 93 8.71 1.18 7.08
CA HIS A 93 7.52 0.81 7.83
C HIS A 93 6.67 2.05 8.13
N VAL A 94 5.43 2.08 7.64
CA VAL A 94 4.50 3.19 7.85
C VAL A 94 4.15 3.34 9.34
N ILE A 95 3.85 2.25 10.03
CA ILE A 95 3.92 2.20 11.50
C ILE A 95 5.28 1.59 11.85
N PRO A 96 6.20 2.32 12.51
CA PRO A 96 7.55 1.83 12.76
C PRO A 96 7.57 0.49 13.49
N ARG A 97 8.49 -0.39 13.09
CA ARG A 97 8.66 -1.70 13.71
C ARG A 97 8.93 -1.64 15.22
N SER A 98 9.61 -0.57 15.67
CA SER A 98 9.85 -0.30 17.10
C SER A 98 8.58 -0.08 17.92
N LYS A 99 7.41 0.09 17.28
CA LYS A 99 6.10 0.26 17.92
C LYS A 99 5.28 -1.03 17.98
N ALA A 100 5.83 -2.18 17.59
CA ALA A 100 5.15 -3.47 17.67
C ALA A 100 4.60 -3.79 19.08
N SER A 101 5.31 -3.38 20.14
CA SER A 101 4.92 -3.64 21.52
C SER A 101 3.92 -2.63 22.10
N HIS A 102 3.56 -1.59 21.34
CA HIS A 102 2.70 -0.49 21.81
C HIS A 102 1.30 -1.00 22.19
N PRO A 103 0.68 -0.51 23.29
CA PRO A 103 -0.64 -0.96 23.73
C PRO A 103 -1.73 -0.88 22.65
N ALA A 104 -1.87 0.26 21.94
CA ALA A 104 -2.79 0.39 20.81
C ALA A 104 -2.56 -0.67 19.69
N ILE A 105 -1.31 -1.00 19.37
CA ILE A 105 -0.97 -1.98 18.33
C ILE A 105 -1.38 -3.39 18.76
N LYS A 106 -1.07 -3.76 20.01
CA LYS A 106 -1.50 -5.03 20.60
C LYS A 106 -3.03 -5.13 20.68
N ALA A 107 -3.70 -4.09 21.16
CA ALA A 107 -5.15 -4.04 21.27
C ALA A 107 -5.85 -4.13 19.91
N ALA A 108 -5.22 -3.62 18.84
CA ALA A 108 -5.69 -3.71 17.47
C ALA A 108 -5.43 -5.07 16.79
N GLY A 109 -4.59 -5.94 17.37
CA GLY A 109 -4.06 -7.11 16.65
C GLY A 109 -3.33 -6.73 15.36
N PHE A 110 -2.73 -5.54 15.30
CA PHE A 110 -2.09 -5.03 14.09
C PHE A 110 -0.67 -5.59 13.96
N ASP A 111 -0.38 -6.25 12.84
CA ASP A 111 0.93 -6.79 12.52
C ASP A 111 1.74 -5.77 11.72
N VAL A 112 2.80 -5.24 12.33
CA VAL A 112 3.65 -4.19 11.73
C VAL A 112 4.54 -4.70 10.62
N ASP A 113 4.84 -6.01 10.56
CA ASP A 113 5.74 -6.58 9.56
C ASP A 113 4.99 -6.98 8.27
N LYS A 114 3.65 -6.83 8.22
CA LYS A 114 2.82 -7.10 7.04
C LYS A 114 3.16 -6.16 5.87
N PRO A 115 3.10 -6.64 4.61
CA PRO A 115 3.29 -5.82 3.41
C PRO A 115 2.41 -4.57 3.34
N SER A 116 1.18 -4.64 3.86
CA SER A 116 0.25 -3.49 3.90
C SER A 116 0.76 -2.35 4.79
N ASN A 117 1.73 -2.59 5.67
CA ASN A 117 2.41 -1.58 6.48
C ASN A 117 3.77 -1.13 5.88
N LEU A 118 4.16 -1.65 4.71
CA LEU A 118 5.44 -1.33 4.06
C LEU A 118 5.25 -0.39 2.86
N ILE A 119 6.15 0.56 2.70
CA ILE A 119 6.17 1.51 1.59
C ILE A 119 7.58 1.68 1.05
N TYR A 120 7.72 1.71 -0.28
CA TYR A 120 8.95 2.12 -0.94
C TYR A 120 9.05 3.64 -0.98
N LEU A 121 10.12 4.16 -0.38
CA LEU A 121 10.48 5.57 -0.39
C LEU A 121 11.81 5.79 -1.12
N PRO A 122 11.93 6.85 -1.93
CA PRO A 122 13.16 7.17 -2.63
C PRO A 122 14.31 7.46 -1.65
N LYS A 123 15.52 7.06 -2.01
CA LYS A 123 16.73 7.38 -1.23
C LYS A 123 17.20 8.82 -1.46
N GLU A 124 16.97 9.35 -2.65
CA GLU A 124 17.53 10.60 -3.13
C GLU A 124 16.45 11.52 -3.71
N GLN A 125 16.70 12.82 -3.63
CA GLN A 125 15.82 13.83 -4.21
C GLN A 125 15.82 13.69 -5.74
N GLY A 126 14.63 13.79 -6.36
CA GLY A 126 14.48 13.66 -7.81
C GLY A 126 14.13 12.27 -8.31
N THR A 127 14.32 11.20 -7.51
CA THR A 127 13.83 9.84 -7.86
C THR A 127 12.30 9.78 -7.93
N HIS A 128 11.61 10.63 -7.16
CA HIS A 128 10.16 10.83 -7.25
C HIS A 128 9.83 12.29 -6.92
N PRO A 129 8.90 12.95 -7.63
CA PRO A 129 8.68 14.40 -7.52
C PRO A 129 8.22 14.84 -6.13
N THR A 130 7.42 14.02 -5.45
CA THR A 130 6.73 14.42 -4.21
C THR A 130 6.93 13.51 -3.01
N ARG A 131 7.54 12.32 -3.17
CA ARG A 131 7.60 11.35 -2.05
C ARG A 131 8.62 11.77 -1.02
N SER A 132 8.37 11.37 0.22
CA SER A 132 9.31 11.55 1.32
C SER A 132 10.55 10.70 1.10
N LEU A 133 11.71 11.22 1.49
CA LEU A 133 12.96 10.48 1.38
C LEU A 133 13.10 9.46 2.50
N HIS A 134 13.82 8.38 2.23
CA HIS A 134 14.25 7.43 3.24
C HIS A 134 15.64 6.92 2.89
N ASN A 135 16.64 7.35 3.66
CA ASN A 135 18.02 6.94 3.49
C ASN A 135 18.68 6.69 4.86
N GLY A 136 18.24 5.63 5.53
CA GLY A 136 18.76 5.24 6.84
C GLY A 136 18.28 6.11 8.00
N TRP A 137 18.91 5.91 9.17
CA TRP A 137 18.55 6.56 10.43
C TRP A 137 19.10 7.97 10.55
N ASN A 138 18.26 8.93 10.95
CA ASN A 138 18.65 10.29 11.28
C ASN A 138 17.67 10.93 12.29
N LYS A 139 17.86 12.23 12.59
CA LYS A 139 16.99 12.96 13.50
C LYS A 139 15.53 12.99 13.01
N GLN A 140 15.29 13.24 11.73
CA GLN A 140 13.95 13.25 11.15
C GLN A 140 13.24 11.90 11.30
N HIS A 141 13.98 10.80 11.19
CA HIS A 141 13.46 9.46 11.44
C HIS A 141 13.10 9.26 12.92
N ALA A 142 13.90 9.79 13.85
CA ALA A 142 13.58 9.77 15.28
C ALA A 142 12.32 10.60 15.59
N ASP A 143 12.23 11.82 15.05
CA ASP A 143 11.06 12.70 15.17
C ASP A 143 9.80 12.04 14.60
N TYR A 144 9.92 11.35 13.47
CA TYR A 144 8.84 10.56 12.88
C TYR A 144 8.38 9.43 13.81
N ASN A 145 9.31 8.68 14.40
CA ASN A 145 9.00 7.61 15.34
C ASN A 145 8.28 8.13 16.60
N LEU A 146 8.66 9.32 17.08
CA LEU A 146 7.99 10.00 18.20
C LEU A 146 6.57 10.45 17.80
N MET A 147 6.42 11.11 16.65
CA MET A 147 5.11 11.52 16.14
C MET A 147 4.13 10.33 16.01
N ILE A 148 4.60 9.17 15.54
CA ILE A 148 3.75 7.97 15.47
C ILE A 148 3.44 7.42 16.86
N HIS A 149 4.39 7.49 17.80
CA HIS A 149 4.15 7.10 19.20
C HIS A 149 3.00 7.91 19.81
N ASP A 150 3.08 9.24 19.76
CA ASP A 150 2.09 10.13 20.37
C ASP A 150 0.69 9.93 19.78
N LYS A 151 0.62 9.61 18.48
CA LYS A 151 -0.65 9.29 17.81
C LYS A 151 -1.23 7.96 18.30
N LEU A 152 -0.38 6.96 18.54
CA LEU A 152 -0.80 5.68 19.10
C LEU A 152 -1.23 5.80 20.56
N ASP A 153 -0.57 6.64 21.36
CA ASP A 153 -1.00 6.95 22.74
C ASP A 153 -2.40 7.55 22.75
N LYS A 154 -2.66 8.57 21.92
CA LYS A 154 -3.99 9.18 21.76
C LYS A 154 -5.07 8.18 21.33
N ILE A 155 -4.73 7.26 20.42
CA ILE A 155 -5.64 6.18 20.02
C ILE A 155 -5.92 5.26 21.21
N TYR A 156 -4.89 4.88 21.97
CA TYR A 156 -5.02 4.00 23.11
C TYR A 156 -5.90 4.60 24.20
N GLU A 157 -5.57 5.82 24.66
CA GLU A 157 -6.33 6.54 25.68
C GLU A 157 -7.79 6.73 25.29
N LYS A 158 -8.04 7.18 24.05
CA LYS A 158 -9.40 7.34 23.54
C LYS A 158 -10.17 6.02 23.52
N GLY A 159 -9.51 4.92 23.14
CA GLY A 159 -10.13 3.61 23.09
C GLY A 159 -10.44 3.05 24.48
N MET A 160 -9.52 3.23 25.43
CA MET A 160 -9.74 2.83 26.83
C MET A 160 -10.89 3.61 27.45
N ASN A 161 -10.95 4.93 27.25
CA ASN A 161 -12.02 5.78 27.76
C ASN A 161 -13.39 5.47 27.17
N LYS A 162 -13.43 4.89 25.96
CA LYS A 162 -14.68 4.54 25.26
C LYS A 162 -15.04 3.07 25.33
N GLY A 163 -14.22 2.23 25.98
CA GLY A 163 -14.42 0.78 26.03
C GLY A 163 -14.39 0.13 24.64
N TRP A 164 -13.44 0.52 23.79
CA TRP A 164 -13.35 0.00 22.43
C TRP A 164 -13.09 -1.52 22.36
N SER A 165 -13.73 -2.17 21.40
CA SER A 165 -13.39 -3.53 21.00
C SER A 165 -12.08 -3.57 20.22
N GLN A 166 -11.50 -4.76 20.06
CA GLN A 166 -10.32 -4.98 19.22
C GLN A 166 -10.51 -4.47 17.79
N GLN A 167 -11.71 -4.65 17.20
CA GLN A 167 -12.00 -4.16 15.85
C GLN A 167 -11.95 -2.63 15.76
N GLN A 168 -12.45 -1.93 16.78
CA GLN A 168 -12.40 -0.46 16.80
C GLN A 168 -10.97 0.07 16.95
N PHE A 169 -10.13 -0.60 17.74
CA PHE A 169 -8.69 -0.32 17.76
C PHE A 169 -8.05 -0.59 16.39
N HIS A 170 -8.39 -1.72 15.76
CA HIS A 170 -7.91 -2.08 14.43
C HIS A 170 -8.24 -1.02 13.39
N ASP A 171 -9.47 -0.52 13.37
CA ASP A 171 -9.93 0.47 12.40
C ASP A 171 -9.18 1.80 12.55
N GLU A 172 -8.97 2.27 13.78
CA GLU A 172 -8.28 3.54 14.05
C GLU A 172 -6.75 3.44 13.83
N VAL A 173 -6.12 2.32 14.19
CA VAL A 173 -4.71 2.07 13.83
C VAL A 173 -4.54 1.96 12.32
N SER A 174 -5.45 1.27 11.63
CA SER A 174 -5.44 1.16 10.17
C SER A 174 -5.64 2.52 9.50
N LYS A 175 -6.51 3.37 10.06
CA LYS A 175 -6.70 4.76 9.61
C LYS A 175 -5.44 5.60 9.81
N LEU A 176 -4.76 5.47 10.95
CA LEU A 176 -3.46 6.11 11.19
C LEU A 176 -2.43 5.67 10.15
N SER A 177 -2.31 4.37 9.87
CA SER A 177 -1.39 3.85 8.86
C SER A 177 -1.72 4.40 7.47
N LYS A 178 -3.00 4.37 7.04
CA LYS A 178 -3.45 4.93 5.74
C LYS A 178 -3.12 6.42 5.60
N ASN A 179 -3.41 7.22 6.64
CA ASN A 179 -3.13 8.66 6.62
C ASN A 179 -1.63 8.96 6.61
N THR A 180 -0.85 8.21 7.38
CA THR A 180 0.61 8.36 7.42
C THR A 180 1.22 7.99 6.06
N ARG A 181 0.80 6.87 5.47
CA ARG A 181 1.20 6.47 4.11
C ARG A 181 0.90 7.56 3.09
N LYS A 182 -0.29 8.15 3.13
CA LYS A 182 -0.66 9.28 2.25
C LYS A 182 0.27 10.46 2.46
N GLY A 183 0.52 10.86 3.71
CA GLY A 183 1.45 11.94 4.04
C GLY A 183 2.88 11.69 3.55
N LEU A 184 3.37 10.45 3.66
CA LEU A 184 4.66 10.05 3.11
C LEU A 184 4.70 10.12 1.58
N ARG A 185 3.62 9.71 0.91
CA ARG A 185 3.49 9.76 -0.57
C ARG A 185 3.46 11.18 -1.11
N GLU A 186 2.82 12.08 -0.37
CA GLU A 186 2.69 13.50 -0.72
C GLU A 186 3.89 14.33 -0.23
N GLY A 187 4.86 13.73 0.46
CA GLY A 187 6.04 14.45 0.95
C GLY A 187 5.77 15.34 2.16
N LYS A 188 4.56 15.28 2.74
CA LYS A 188 4.11 16.10 3.88
C LYS A 188 4.65 15.61 5.21
N ILE A 189 4.93 14.32 5.34
CA ILE A 189 5.54 13.72 6.52
C ILE A 189 6.98 13.39 6.18
N LYS A 190 7.96 13.93 6.91
CA LYS A 190 9.37 13.61 6.68
C LYS A 190 9.81 12.47 7.60
N CYS A 191 10.66 11.60 7.06
CA CYS A 191 11.32 10.51 7.80
C CYS A 191 12.81 10.39 7.48
N HIS A 192 13.32 11.32 6.67
CA HIS A 192 14.73 11.54 6.38
C HIS A 192 14.92 13.03 6.10
#